data_AF-A0A9D3M210-F1
#
_entry.id   AF-A0A9D3M210-F1
#
_cell.length_a   1.000
_cell.length_b   1.000
_cell.length_c   1.000
_cell.angle_alpha   90.00
_cell.angle_beta   90.00
_cell.angle_gamma   90.00
#
_symmetry.space_group_name_H-M   'P 1'
#
loop_
_entity.id
_entity.type
_entity.pdbx_description
1 polymer ?
#
loop_
_entity_poly.entity_id
_entity_poly.type
_entity_poly.pdbx_seq_one_letter_code
_entity_poly.pdbx_strand_id
1 'polypeptide(L)' 'LRELDLRYNHPGDLGVRALSAAKLDTLTLLVDHGGENRTKPGPRKYGCQLTLDPNTAHRFLSLSEGNRRVTHTPGE' A
#
# COMPACT_ATOMS: atom_id res chain seq x y z
N LEU A 1 3.04 -7.77 -29.98
CA LEU A 1 3.00 -7.48 -28.52
C LEU A 1 4.43 -7.61 -28.00
N ARG A 2 5.02 -6.58 -27.39
CA ARG A 2 6.41 -6.54 -26.89
C ARG A 2 6.47 -6.05 -25.44
N GLU A 3 5.41 -6.25 -24.66
CA GLU A 3 5.33 -5.81 -23.27
C GLU A 3 4.94 -6.97 -22.36
N LEU A 4 5.62 -7.05 -21.20
CA LEU A 4 5.20 -7.87 -20.07
C LEU A 4 4.70 -6.91 -18.99
N ASP A 5 3.38 -6.76 -18.92
CA ASP A 5 2.74 -5.85 -17.98
C ASP A 5 2.47 -6.56 -16.65
N LEU A 6 3.23 -6.18 -15.63
CA LEU A 6 3.06 -6.60 -14.24
C LEU A 6 2.63 -5.43 -13.35
N ARG A 7 2.11 -4.33 -13.92
CA ARG A 7 1.54 -3.25 -13.12
C ARG A 7 0.46 -3.82 -12.20
N TYR A 8 0.36 -3.26 -11.00
CA TYR A 8 -0.57 -3.71 -9.97
C TYR A 8 -0.36 -5.15 -9.47
N ASN A 9 0.80 -5.75 -9.74
CA ASN A 9 1.24 -7.00 -9.11
C ASN A 9 2.36 -6.74 -8.09
N HIS A 10 2.81 -7.79 -7.41
CA HIS A 10 3.99 -7.70 -6.55
C HIS A 10 4.88 -8.94 -6.72
N PRO A 11 5.71 -8.95 -7.77
CA PRO A 11 6.68 -10.02 -8.00
C PRO A 11 7.84 -10.02 -6.97
N GLY A 12 7.95 -8.98 -6.14
CA GLY A 12 9.06 -8.77 -5.20
C GLY A 12 10.39 -8.43 -5.89
N ASP A 13 11.35 -7.94 -5.13
CA ASP A 13 12.63 -7.44 -5.68
C ASP A 13 13.45 -8.52 -6.38
N LEU A 14 13.37 -9.76 -5.89
CA LEU A 14 14.03 -10.91 -6.51
C LEU A 14 13.34 -11.28 -7.83
N GLY A 15 12.01 -11.26 -7.86
CA GLY A 15 11.24 -11.55 -9.08
C GLY A 15 11.48 -10.51 -10.17
N VAL A 16 11.47 -9.21 -9.83
CA VAL A 16 11.80 -8.14 -10.78
C VAL A 16 13.22 -8.31 -11.32
N ARG A 17 14.21 -8.56 -10.45
CA ARG A 17 15.60 -8.77 -10.89
C ARG A 17 15.76 -9.98 -11.80
N ALA A 18 15.10 -11.10 -11.48
CA ALA A 18 15.14 -12.30 -12.30
C ALA A 18 14.52 -12.05 -13.69
N LEU A 19 13.36 -11.38 -13.73
CA LEU A 19 12.68 -11.03 -14.98
C LEU A 19 13.50 -10.06 -15.84
N SER A 20 14.11 -9.05 -15.24
CA SER A 20 15.00 -8.13 -15.95
C SER A 20 16.27 -8.82 -16.48
N ALA A 21 16.84 -9.75 -15.71
CA ALA A 21 18.06 -10.47 -16.07
C ALA A 21 17.82 -11.57 -17.13
N ALA A 22 16.59 -12.09 -17.25
CA ALA A 22 16.23 -13.15 -18.18
C ALA A 22 16.34 -12.74 -19.67
N LYS A 23 16.91 -11.57 -19.98
CA LYS A 23 17.10 -11.06 -21.35
C LYS A 23 15.84 -11.20 -22.19
N LEU A 24 14.76 -10.66 -21.65
CA LEU A 24 13.59 -10.23 -22.40
C LEU A 24 14.00 -9.04 -23.31
N ASP A 25 15.05 -9.20 -24.12
CA ASP A 25 15.75 -8.14 -24.87
C ASP A 25 14.83 -7.44 -25.88
N THR A 26 13.68 -8.06 -26.17
CA THR A 26 12.63 -7.51 -27.02
C THR A 26 11.39 -7.05 -26.26
N LEU A 27 11.34 -7.22 -24.94
CA LEU A 27 10.16 -7.11 -24.10
C LEU A 27 10.35 -6.04 -23.02
N THR A 28 9.48 -5.02 -23.03
CA THR A 28 9.45 -3.99 -21.99
C THR A 28 8.73 -4.53 -20.76
N LEU A 29 9.39 -4.50 -19.60
CA LEU A 29 8.82 -4.91 -18.32
C LEU A 29 8.20 -3.71 -17.60
N LEU A 30 6.89 -3.77 -17.32
CA LEU A 30 6.17 -2.72 -16.58
C LEU A 30 5.83 -3.24 -15.18
N VAL A 31 6.26 -2.54 -14.12
CA VAL A 31 6.09 -2.97 -12.71
C VAL A 31 5.50 -1.88 -11.81
N ASP A 32 4.95 -0.82 -12.40
CA ASP A 32 4.40 0.32 -11.67
C ASP A 32 3.23 -0.07 -10.75
N HIS A 33 3.02 0.75 -9.71
CA HIS A 33 1.90 0.61 -8.76
C HIS A 33 1.83 -0.76 -8.05
N GLY A 34 2.95 -1.47 -8.00
CA GLY A 34 3.12 -2.69 -7.22
C GLY A 34 3.26 -2.43 -5.72
N GLY A 35 3.38 -3.51 -4.96
CA GLY A 35 3.62 -3.45 -3.51
C GLY A 35 3.04 -4.65 -2.79
N GLU A 36 3.58 -4.98 -1.61
CA GLU A 36 3.21 -6.20 -0.86
C GLU A 36 1.70 -6.36 -0.66
N ASN A 37 0.96 -5.26 -0.52
CA ASN A 37 -0.49 -5.30 -0.41
C ASN A 37 -1.17 -5.98 -1.61
N ARG A 38 -0.59 -5.97 -2.81
CA ARG A 38 -1.13 -6.63 -4.01
C ARG A 38 -1.16 -8.16 -3.91
N THR A 39 -0.40 -8.77 -3.00
CA THR A 39 -0.47 -10.22 -2.73
C THR A 39 -1.64 -10.60 -1.83
N LYS A 40 -2.25 -9.64 -1.13
CA LYS A 40 -3.38 -9.90 -0.22
C LYS A 40 -4.65 -10.24 -1.03
N PRO A 41 -5.42 -11.27 -0.62
CA PRO A 41 -6.63 -11.64 -1.34
C PRO A 41 -7.77 -10.63 -1.13
N GLY A 42 -8.59 -10.47 -2.17
CA GLY A 42 -9.83 -9.67 -2.12
C GLY A 42 -9.59 -8.17 -1.85
N PRO A 43 -10.54 -7.48 -1.20
CA PRO A 43 -10.45 -6.05 -0.89
C PRO A 43 -9.27 -5.67 0.02
N ARG A 44 -8.69 -6.63 0.76
CA ARG A 44 -7.57 -6.39 1.68
C ARG A 44 -6.33 -5.82 0.99
N LYS A 45 -6.20 -6.00 -0.33
CA LYS A 45 -5.11 -5.40 -1.12
C LYS A 45 -5.14 -3.88 -1.22
N TYR A 46 -6.27 -3.26 -0.88
CA TYR A 46 -6.44 -1.81 -0.83
C TYR A 46 -6.42 -1.27 0.60
N GLY A 47 -6.34 -2.14 1.60
CA GLY A 47 -6.28 -1.74 3.00
C GLY A 47 -4.92 -1.13 3.34
N CYS A 48 -4.95 -0.04 4.10
CA CYS A 48 -3.77 0.55 4.72
C CYS A 48 -4.02 0.73 6.22
N GLN A 49 -2.94 0.77 6.99
CA GLN A 49 -3.02 1.12 8.40
C GLN A 49 -3.03 2.65 8.51
N LEU A 50 -4.13 3.19 9.03
CA LEU A 50 -4.30 4.63 9.21
C LEU A 50 -4.01 5.03 10.67
N THR A 51 -3.49 6.23 10.83
CA THR A 51 -3.33 6.92 12.12
C THR A 51 -3.91 8.32 11.96
N LEU A 52 -4.57 8.82 12.99
CA LEU A 52 -5.15 10.16 12.99
C LEU A 52 -4.10 11.21 13.34
N ASP A 53 -4.24 12.41 12.76
CA ASP A 53 -3.40 13.56 13.08
C ASP A 53 -4.00 14.31 14.30
N PRO A 54 -3.30 14.33 15.46
CA PRO A 54 -3.76 15.05 16.64
C PRO A 54 -3.99 16.54 16.41
N ASN A 55 -3.25 17.17 15.48
CA ASN A 55 -3.39 18.59 15.19
C ASN A 55 -4.70 18.94 14.48
N THR A 56 -5.37 17.93 13.93
CA THR A 56 -6.68 18.07 13.27
C THR A 56 -7.84 17.58 14.13
N ALA A 57 -7.56 17.01 15.29
CA ALA A 57 -8.59 16.50 16.18
C ALA A 57 -9.43 17.64 16.76
N HIS A 58 -10.75 17.47 16.70
CA HIS A 58 -11.67 18.42 17.35
C HIS A 58 -11.47 18.40 18.88
N ARG A 59 -11.67 19.55 19.55
CA ARG A 59 -11.47 19.71 21.00
C ARG A 59 -12.28 18.76 21.91
N PHE A 60 -13.32 18.13 21.38
CA PHE A 60 -14.15 17.13 22.08
C PHE A 60 -13.83 15.69 21.67
N LEU A 61 -12.71 15.47 20.98
CA LEU A 61 -12.24 14.15 20.59
C LEU A 61 -10.87 13.90 21.22
N SER A 62 -10.71 12.74 21.84
CA SER A 62 -9.44 12.27 22.38
C SER A 62 -8.93 11.09 21.55
N LEU A 63 -7.63 11.12 21.25
CA LEU A 63 -6.95 10.09 20.48
C LEU A 63 -6.18 9.15 21.43
N SER A 64 -6.23 7.85 21.15
CA SER A 64 -5.57 6.80 21.93
C SER A 64 -5.06 5.67 21.04
N GLU A 65 -4.34 4.70 21.62
CA GLU A 65 -3.76 3.54 20.91
C GLU A 65 -2.80 3.92 19.75
N GLY A 66 -2.02 4.98 19.96
CA GLY A 66 -1.17 5.55 18.90
C GLY A 66 -2.01 6.19 17.80
N ASN A 67 -3.01 6.99 18.19
CA ASN A 67 -3.93 7.71 17.32
C ASN A 67 -4.76 6.82 16.38
N ARG A 68 -5.03 5.58 16.80
CA ARG A 68 -5.86 4.64 16.04
C ARG A 68 -7.28 4.52 16.59
N ARG A 69 -7.54 5.08 17.77
CA ARG A 69 -8.84 5.06 18.42
C ARG A 69 -9.24 6.46 18.86
N VAL A 70 -10.48 6.83 18.54
CA VAL A 70 -11.10 8.11 18.93
C VAL A 70 -12.16 7.84 19.99
N THR A 71 -12.21 8.68 21.02
CA THR A 71 -13.32 8.74 21.97
C THR A 71 -13.83 10.18 22.07
N HIS A 72 -15.14 10.34 22.25
CA HIS A 72 -15.73 11.64 22.53
C HIS A 72 -15.48 11.99 24.01
N THR A 73 -14.92 13.16 24.26
CA THR A 73 -14.81 13.70 25.62
C THR A 73 -16.04 14.55 25.92
N PRO A 74 -16.78 14.29 27.00
CA PRO A 74 -17.84 15.20 27.44
C PRO A 74 -17.22 16.59 27.62
N GLY A 75 -17.82 17.60 26.99
CA GLY A 75 -17.49 18.98 27.30
C GLY A 75 -17.96 19.28 28.72
N GLU A 76 -17.11 19.95 29.51
CA GLU A 76 -17.57 20.68 30.69
C GLU A 76 -18.61 21.74 30.29
#